data_AF-A0A2H0HGE4-F1
#
_entry.id   AF-A0A2H0HGE4-F1
#
_cell.length_a   1.000
_cell.length_b   1.000
_cell.length_c   1.000
_cell.angle_alpha   90.00
_cell.angle_beta   90.00
_cell.angle_gamma   90.00
#
_symmetry.space_group_name_H-M   'P 1'
#
loop_
_entity.id
_entity.type
_entity.pdbx_description
1 polymer ?
#
loop_
_entity_poly.entity_id
_entity_poly.type
_entity_poly.pdbx_seq_one_letter_code
_entity_poly.pdbx_strand_id
1 'polypeptide(L)'
;MVYFERANYYAELSKSDSQYYHQAILDYQAAIRLEPHNVDFIYARGITRMAHNKLNEAMEDFDLTIELNPDFHLAYHQLGVILNQLGMRDCNMELGKAAIQYFQKAADLGNGIAANIIGKPL
;
A
#
# COMPACT_ATOMS: atom_id res chain seq x y z
N MET A 1 -8.72 8.41 15.41
CA MET A 1 -7.24 8.54 15.46
C MET A 1 -6.52 7.66 16.49
N VAL A 2 -6.99 7.45 17.74
CA VAL A 2 -6.22 6.66 18.75
C VAL A 2 -5.78 5.28 18.27
N TYR A 3 -6.66 4.54 17.57
CA TYR A 3 -6.31 3.23 17.02
C TYR A 3 -5.26 3.31 15.90
N PHE A 4 -5.33 4.31 15.02
CA PHE A 4 -4.37 4.46 13.93
C PHE A 4 -2.97 4.81 14.43
N GLU A 5 -2.87 5.76 15.36
CA GLU A 5 -1.57 6.12 15.97
C GLU A 5 -0.93 4.94 16.70
N ARG A 6 -1.74 4.18 17.44
CA ARG A 6 -1.28 2.97 18.13
C ARG A 6 -0.91 1.85 17.14
N ALA A 7 -1.66 1.70 16.05
CA ALA A 7 -1.33 0.76 14.97
C ALA A 7 0.03 1.09 14.35
N ASN A 8 0.29 2.36 14.03
CA ASN A 8 1.58 2.82 13.49
C ASN A 8 2.72 2.53 14.46
N TYR A 9 2.51 2.81 15.76
CA TYR A 9 3.49 2.49 16.79
C TYR A 9 3.83 1.00 16.85
N TYR A 10 2.82 0.12 16.86
CA TYR A 10 3.05 -1.33 16.82
C TYR A 10 3.65 -1.79 15.49
N ALA A 11 3.29 -1.17 14.36
CA ALA A 11 3.89 -1.48 13.07
C ALA A 11 5.39 -1.18 13.05
N GLU A 12 5.83 -0.07 13.68
CA GLU A 12 7.26 0.22 13.82
C GLU A 12 7.98 -0.80 14.71
N LEU A 13 7.39 -1.16 15.86
CA LEU A 13 7.96 -2.19 16.74
C LEU A 13 8.02 -3.57 16.08
N SER A 14 7.05 -3.88 15.21
CA SER A 14 6.97 -5.18 14.54
C SER A 14 8.16 -5.47 13.63
N LYS A 15 8.92 -4.45 13.21
CA LYS A 15 10.19 -4.60 12.47
C LYS A 15 11.28 -5.30 13.31
N SER A 16 11.21 -5.15 14.63
CA SER A 16 12.17 -5.75 15.58
C SER A 16 11.65 -7.04 16.22
N ASP A 17 10.34 -7.12 16.44
CA ASP A 17 9.69 -8.26 17.07
C ASP A 17 8.32 -8.51 16.43
N SER A 18 8.23 -9.63 15.71
CA SER A 18 7.01 -10.07 15.01
C SER A 18 5.80 -10.24 15.93
N GLN A 19 5.97 -10.27 17.26
CA GLN A 19 4.85 -10.27 18.19
C GLN A 19 3.94 -9.06 17.93
N TYR A 20 4.50 -7.86 17.71
CA TYR A 20 3.73 -6.62 17.57
C TYR A 20 2.93 -6.51 16.26
N TYR A 21 3.24 -7.36 15.28
CA TYR A 21 2.50 -7.42 14.03
C TYR A 21 1.00 -7.61 14.27
N HIS A 22 0.63 -8.53 15.16
CA HIS A 22 -0.77 -8.84 15.40
C HIS A 22 -1.53 -7.66 16.01
N GLN A 23 -0.91 -6.95 16.98
CA GLN A 23 -1.49 -5.75 17.58
C GLN A 23 -1.67 -4.64 16.53
N ALA A 24 -0.68 -4.43 15.67
CA ALA A 24 -0.78 -3.45 14.59
C ALA A 24 -1.99 -3.74 13.67
N ILE A 25 -2.15 -4.99 13.24
CA ILE A 25 -3.25 -5.39 12.35
C ILE A 25 -4.62 -5.23 13.03
N LEU A 26 -4.75 -5.60 14.31
CA LEU A 26 -6.01 -5.44 15.04
C LEU A 26 -6.40 -3.97 15.19
N ASP A 27 -5.43 -3.10 15.46
CA ASP A 27 -5.67 -1.66 15.59
C ASP A 27 -5.98 -1.01 14.24
N TYR A 28 -5.29 -1.38 13.15
CA TYR A 28 -5.68 -0.93 11.81
C TYR A 28 -7.11 -1.38 11.46
N GLN A 29 -7.48 -2.62 11.75
CA GLN A 29 -8.85 -3.10 11.54
C GLN A 29 -9.87 -2.30 12.35
N ALA A 30 -9.54 -1.92 13.59
CA ALA A 30 -10.40 -1.06 14.40
C ALA A 30 -10.52 0.35 13.80
N ALA A 31 -9.41 0.94 13.36
CA ALA A 31 -9.41 2.25 12.69
C ALA A 31 -10.25 2.24 11.41
N ILE A 32 -10.09 1.22 10.57
CA ILE A 32 -10.85 1.05 9.31
C ILE A 32 -12.34 0.82 9.60
N ARG A 33 -12.73 0.09 10.65
CA ARG A 33 -14.15 -0.06 11.02
C ARG A 33 -14.80 1.28 11.40
N LEU A 34 -14.04 2.19 12.01
CA LEU A 34 -14.53 3.52 12.40
C LEU A 34 -14.59 4.48 11.21
N GLU A 35 -13.60 4.40 10.32
CA GLU A 35 -13.48 5.29 9.15
C GLU A 35 -13.18 4.44 7.89
N PRO A 36 -14.17 3.75 7.31
CA PRO A 36 -13.95 2.73 6.27
C PRO A 36 -13.48 3.29 4.93
N HIS A 37 -13.64 4.59 4.69
CA HIS A 37 -13.21 5.25 3.47
C HIS A 37 -11.89 6.00 3.64
N ASN A 38 -11.26 5.91 4.82
CA ASN A 38 -9.96 6.54 5.05
C ASN A 38 -8.85 5.64 4.48
N VAL A 39 -8.40 5.99 3.27
CA VAL A 39 -7.41 5.21 2.51
C VAL A 39 -6.05 5.12 3.20
N ASP A 40 -5.67 6.09 4.03
CA ASP A 40 -4.39 6.07 4.73
C ASP A 40 -4.29 4.87 5.69
N PHE A 41 -5.42 4.50 6.32
CA PHE A 41 -5.46 3.38 7.27
C PHE A 41 -5.33 2.03 6.56
N ILE A 42 -5.98 1.91 5.41
CA ILE A 42 -5.96 0.70 4.56
C ILE A 42 -4.56 0.55 3.96
N TYR A 43 -4.00 1.63 3.42
CA TYR A 43 -2.66 1.64 2.86
C TYR A 43 -1.59 1.28 3.91
N ALA A 44 -1.63 1.89 5.11
CA ALA A 44 -0.68 1.61 6.18
C ALA A 44 -0.75 0.13 6.66
N ARG A 45 -1.95 -0.45 6.70
CA ARG A 45 -2.13 -1.89 6.96
C ARG A 45 -1.49 -2.74 5.86
N GLY A 46 -1.67 -2.37 4.60
CA GLY A 46 -1.05 -3.00 3.43
C GLY A 46 0.48 -2.98 3.52
N ILE A 47 1.08 -1.82 3.85
CA ILE A 47 2.53 -1.70 4.08
C ILE A 47 3.00 -2.63 5.19
N THR A 48 2.26 -2.68 6.31
CA THR A 48 2.61 -3.52 7.45
C THR A 48 2.56 -5.01 7.09
N ARG A 49 1.54 -5.44 6.33
CA ARG A 49 1.41 -6.80 5.78
C ARG A 49 2.54 -7.14 4.82
N MET A 50 2.88 -6.22 3.92
CA MET A 50 3.97 -6.39 2.97
C MET A 50 5.32 -6.58 3.69
N ALA A 51 5.59 -5.79 4.72
CA ALA A 51 6.80 -5.92 5.55
C ALA A 51 6.92 -7.30 6.25
N HIS A 52 5.79 -7.97 6.48
CA HIS A 52 5.70 -9.31 7.06
C HIS A 52 5.51 -10.42 6.01
N ASN A 53 5.80 -10.12 4.74
CA ASN A 53 5.71 -11.03 3.61
C ASN A 53 4.30 -11.63 3.40
N LYS A 54 3.26 -10.92 3.87
CA LYS A 54 1.84 -11.22 3.64
C LYS A 54 1.38 -10.56 2.35
N LEU A 55 1.99 -10.98 1.24
CA LEU A 55 1.89 -10.29 -0.04
C LEU A 55 0.48 -10.29 -0.60
N ASN A 56 -0.26 -11.41 -0.49
CA ASN A 56 -1.64 -11.49 -0.98
C ASN A 56 -2.56 -10.54 -0.19
N GLU A 57 -2.47 -10.56 1.14
CA GLU A 57 -3.26 -9.68 2.00
C GLU A 57 -2.86 -8.20 1.85
N ALA A 58 -1.61 -7.91 1.49
CA ALA A 58 -1.16 -6.57 1.17
C ALA A 58 -1.71 -6.09 -0.18
N MET A 59 -1.74 -6.96 -1.20
CA MET A 59 -2.35 -6.65 -2.49
C MET A 59 -3.82 -6.30 -2.34
N GLU A 60 -4.59 -7.07 -1.55
CA GLU A 60 -6.00 -6.76 -1.26
C GLU A 60 -6.18 -5.35 -0.65
N ASP A 61 -5.29 -4.94 0.26
CA ASP A 61 -5.33 -3.61 0.85
C ASP A 61 -4.98 -2.51 -0.15
N PHE A 62 -4.00 -2.75 -1.04
CA PHE A 62 -3.64 -1.78 -2.07
C PHE A 62 -4.70 -1.68 -3.17
N ASP A 63 -5.32 -2.79 -3.56
CA ASP A 63 -6.44 -2.80 -4.50
C ASP A 63 -7.63 -2.01 -3.93
N LEU A 64 -7.97 -2.22 -2.65
CA LEU A 64 -9.01 -1.44 -1.99
C LEU A 64 -8.64 0.04 -1.86
N THR A 65 -7.36 0.36 -1.62
CA THR A 65 -6.85 1.74 -1.60
C THR A 65 -7.09 2.42 -2.95
N ILE A 66 -6.82 1.72 -4.05
CA ILE A 66 -7.03 2.22 -5.43
C ILE A 66 -8.52 2.34 -5.76
N GLU A 67 -9.35 1.39 -5.32
CA GLU A 67 -10.80 1.45 -5.52
C GLU A 67 -11.41 2.68 -4.86
N LEU A 68 -10.97 3.00 -3.64
CA LEU A 68 -11.43 4.16 -2.87
C LEU A 68 -10.80 5.48 -3.32
N ASN A 69 -9.53 5.45 -3.74
CA ASN A 69 -8.81 6.60 -4.28
C ASN A 69 -7.94 6.20 -5.49
N PRO A 70 -8.48 6.32 -6.72
CA PRO A 70 -7.77 5.96 -7.95
C PRO A 70 -6.52 6.81 -8.25
N ASP A 71 -6.36 7.95 -7.58
CA ASP A 71 -5.20 8.83 -7.74
C ASP A 71 -4.09 8.55 -6.71
N PHE A 72 -4.29 7.57 -5.82
CA PHE A 72 -3.31 7.19 -4.79
C PHE A 72 -2.11 6.43 -5.39
N HIS A 73 -1.24 7.17 -6.06
CA HIS A 73 -0.10 6.64 -6.82
C HIS A 73 0.81 5.69 -6.02
N LEU A 74 0.94 5.89 -4.70
CA LEU A 74 1.75 5.05 -3.84
C LEU A 74 1.23 3.60 -3.77
N ALA A 75 -0.09 3.36 -3.88
CA ALA A 75 -0.65 2.01 -3.90
C ALA A 75 -0.28 1.25 -5.18
N TYR A 76 -0.35 1.92 -6.34
CA TYR A 76 0.12 1.36 -7.61
C TYR A 76 1.61 0.98 -7.55
N HIS A 77 2.44 1.83 -6.95
CA HIS A 77 3.86 1.53 -6.76
C HIS A 77 4.06 0.25 -5.94
N GLN A 78 3.34 0.10 -4.81
CA GLN A 78 3.49 -1.10 -3.97
C GLN A 78 3.00 -2.38 -4.66
N LEU A 79 1.91 -2.32 -5.43
CA LEU A 79 1.49 -3.45 -6.27
C LEU A 79 2.55 -3.84 -7.29
N GLY A 80 3.18 -2.86 -7.94
CA GLY A 80 4.32 -3.09 -8.84
C GLY A 80 5.48 -3.81 -8.15
N VAL A 81 5.83 -3.40 -6.93
CA VAL A 81 6.88 -4.06 -6.12
C VAL A 81 6.51 -5.52 -5.83
N ILE A 82 5.28 -5.78 -5.38
CA ILE A 82 4.81 -7.14 -5.06
C ILE A 82 4.82 -8.02 -6.31
N LEU A 83 4.27 -7.55 -7.43
CA LEU A 83 4.22 -8.30 -8.68
C LEU A 83 5.61 -8.60 -9.23
N ASN A 84 6.54 -7.65 -9.11
CA ASN A 84 7.93 -7.88 -9.49
C ASN A 84 8.58 -8.94 -8.59
N GLN A 85 8.36 -8.87 -7.27
CA GLN A 85 8.88 -9.87 -6.33
C GLN A 85 8.32 -11.27 -6.63
N LEU A 86 7.01 -11.40 -6.88
CA LEU A 86 6.39 -12.68 -7.25
C LEU A 86 6.89 -13.18 -8.62
N GLY A 87 6.96 -12.29 -9.61
CA GLY A 87 7.48 -12.60 -10.95
C GLY A 87 8.93 -13.08 -10.94
N MET A 88 9.78 -12.49 -10.10
CA MET A 88 11.17 -12.93 -9.93
C MET A 88 11.27 -14.27 -9.19
N ARG A 89 10.39 -14.55 -8.22
CA ARG A 89 10.38 -15.82 -7.48
C ARG A 89 9.90 -16.99 -8.35
N ASP A 90 8.90 -16.74 -9.18
CA ASP A 90 8.26 -17.78 -10.01
C ASP A 90 8.78 -17.80 -11.46
N CYS A 91 9.78 -16.97 -11.79
CA CYS A 91 10.25 -16.72 -13.16
C CYS A 91 9.09 -16.42 -14.15
N ASN A 92 8.10 -15.65 -13.70
CA ASN A 92 6.88 -15.35 -14.44
C ASN A 92 6.98 -13.98 -15.13
N MET A 93 7.17 -14.01 -16.44
CA MET A 93 7.30 -12.81 -17.27
C MET A 93 6.01 -11.97 -17.33
N GLU A 94 4.82 -12.58 -17.16
CA GLU A 94 3.55 -11.84 -17.20
C GLU A 94 3.38 -10.99 -15.94
N LEU A 95 3.78 -11.49 -14.77
CA LEU A 95 3.82 -10.69 -13.53
C LEU A 95 4.84 -9.55 -13.64
N GLY A 96 5.98 -9.79 -14.27
CA GLY A 96 6.98 -8.74 -14.54
C GLY A 96 6.44 -7.63 -15.46
N LYS A 97 5.69 -7.99 -16.53
CA LYS A 97 5.03 -7.00 -17.40
C LYS A 97 3.96 -6.22 -16.65
N ALA A 98 3.14 -6.89 -15.84
CA ALA A 98 2.13 -6.23 -15.02
C ALA A 98 2.78 -5.23 -14.04
N ALA A 99 3.88 -5.61 -13.39
CA ALA A 99 4.63 -4.72 -12.50
C ALA A 99 5.06 -3.42 -13.21
N ILE A 100 5.58 -3.51 -14.43
CA ILE A 100 5.98 -2.33 -15.24
C ILE A 100 4.77 -1.41 -15.49
N GLN A 101 3.59 -1.97 -15.81
CA GLN A 101 2.38 -1.18 -16.00
C GLN A 101 1.96 -0.43 -14.72
N TYR A 102 2.03 -1.10 -13.58
CA TYR A 102 1.74 -0.49 -12.27
C TYR A 102 2.73 0.63 -11.92
N PHE A 103 4.03 0.44 -12.18
CA PHE A 103 5.04 1.49 -11.97
C PHE A 103 4.82 2.68 -12.90
N GLN A 104 4.51 2.44 -14.18
CA GLN A 104 4.22 3.51 -15.12
C GLN A 104 3.00 4.32 -14.64
N LYS A 105 1.93 3.64 -14.23
CA LYS A 105 0.72 4.29 -13.72
C LYS A 105 1.01 5.12 -12.46
N ALA A 106 1.83 4.59 -11.54
CA ALA A 106 2.26 5.34 -10.36
C ALA A 106 3.05 6.60 -10.73
N ALA A 107 3.95 6.52 -11.72
CA ALA A 107 4.72 7.67 -12.20
C ALA A 107 3.82 8.72 -12.87
N ASP A 108 2.87 8.30 -13.71
CA ASP A 108 1.94 9.19 -14.40
C ASP A 108 1.07 9.97 -13.40
N LEU A 109 0.52 9.28 -12.40
CA LEU A 109 -0.30 9.90 -11.34
C LEU A 109 0.55 10.81 -10.45
N GLY A 110 1.75 10.37 -10.04
CA GLY A 110 2.66 11.18 -9.23
C GLY A 110 3.09 12.47 -9.93
N ASN A 111 3.39 12.38 -11.23
CA ASN A 111 3.74 13.54 -12.06
C ASN A 111 2.53 14.46 -12.31
N GLY A 112 1.32 13.90 -12.49
CA GLY A 112 0.09 14.68 -12.63
C GLY A 112 -0.24 15.50 -11.38
N ILE A 113 -0.03 14.92 -10.19
CA ILE A 113 -0.16 15.64 -8.91
C ILE A 113 0.88 16.76 -8.82
N ALA A 114 2.16 16.48 -9.15
CA ALA A 114 3.21 17.50 -9.15
C ALA A 114 2.91 18.64 -10.13
N ALA A 115 2.41 18.33 -11.33
CA ALA A 115 2.02 19.32 -12.33
C ALA A 115 0.85 20.21 -11.86
N ASN A 116 -0.16 19.63 -11.21
CA ASN A 116 -1.29 20.35 -10.64
C ASN A 116 -0.89 21.28 -9.48
N ILE A 117 0.11 20.91 -8.70
CA ILE A 117 0.66 21.76 -7.62
C ILE A 117 1.45 22.95 -8.19
N ILE A 118 2.09 22.79 -9.35
CA ILE A 118 2.98 23.80 -9.94
C ILE A 118 2.23 24.78 -10.89
N GLY A 119 0.94 24.58 -11.14
CA GLY A 119 0.08 25.61 -11.73
C GLY A 119 0.47 26.05 -13.15
N LYS A 120 0.87 25.12 -14.03
CA LYS A 120 1.01 25.42 -15.47
C LYS A 120 0.18 24.46 -16.32
N PRO A 121 -0.84 24.94 -17.06
CA PRO A 121 -1.41 24.17 -18.16
C PRO A 121 -0.40 24.12 -19.31
N LEU A 122 -0.37 22.98 -20.02
CA LEU A 122 0.26 22.88 -21.35
C LEU A 122 -0.53 23.70 -22.37
#